data_AF-A0A1H6K2P5-F1
#
_entry.id   AF-A0A1H6K2P5-F1
#
_cell.length_a   1.000
_cell.length_b   1.000
_cell.length_c   1.000
_cell.angle_alpha   90.00
_cell.angle_beta   90.00
_cell.angle_gamma   90.00
#
_symmetry.space_group_name_H-M   'P 1'
#
loop_
_entity.id
_entity.type
_entity.pdbx_description
1 polymer ?
#
loop_
_entity_poly.entity_id
_entity_poly.type
_entity_poly.pdbx_seq_one_letter_code
_entity_poly.pdbx_strand_id
1 'polypeptide(L)' 'MEYSHRYPAYPTQKGAAELEHHIDIHRQAYNYTLYEYENVDADDIGSAYKHHYRLPDWK' A
#
# COMPACT_ATOMS: atom_id res chain seq x y z
N MET A 1 13.75 32.46 -3.31
CA MET A 1 14.28 31.07 -3.30
C MET A 1 13.47 30.29 -2.30
N GLU A 2 12.65 29.34 -2.75
CA GLU A 2 11.96 28.41 -1.85
C GLU A 2 13.00 27.43 -1.31
N TYR A 3 13.28 27.49 -0.01
CA TYR A 3 14.12 26.51 0.66
C TYR A 3 13.33 25.21 0.82
N SER A 4 13.70 24.18 0.07
CA SER A 4 13.19 22.83 0.32
C SER A 4 13.89 22.28 1.56
N HIS A 5 13.18 22.17 2.68
CA HIS A 5 13.66 21.52 3.92
C HIS A 5 13.70 19.98 3.81
N ARG A 6 13.96 19.44 2.62
CA ARG A 6 14.07 17.99 2.43
C ARG A 6 15.46 17.56 2.89
N TYR A 7 15.53 17.03 4.10
CA TYR A 7 16.70 16.30 4.59
C TYR A 7 16.77 14.97 3.83
N PRO A 8 17.88 14.67 3.15
CA PRO A 8 18.05 13.36 2.55
C PRO A 8 18.07 12.30 3.66
N ALA A 9 17.20 11.31 3.54
CA ALA A 9 17.21 10.13 4.38
C ALA A 9 18.18 9.11 3.78
N TYR A 10 19.12 8.62 4.59
CA TYR A 10 20.02 7.54 4.22
C TYR A 10 19.66 6.31 5.05
N PRO A 11 18.61 5.56 4.65
CA PRO A 11 18.20 4.38 5.39
C PRO A 11 19.32 3.34 5.37
N THR A 12 19.45 2.61 6.47
CA THR A 12 20.23 1.37 6.46
C THR A 12 19.64 0.39 5.45
N GLN A 13 20.41 -0.58 4.98
CA GLN A 13 19.89 -1.60 4.06
C GLN A 13 18.67 -2.33 4.63
N LYS A 14 18.66 -2.60 5.94
CA LYS A 14 17.49 -3.16 6.65
C LYS A 14 16.30 -2.20 6.59
N GLY A 15 16.50 -0.92 6.88
CA GLY A 15 15.43 0.07 6.80
C GLY A 15 14.88 0.23 5.38
N ALA A 16 15.74 0.17 4.35
CA ALA A 16 15.31 0.21 2.96
C ALA A 16 14.44 -1.00 2.59
N ALA A 17 14.82 -2.20 3.03
CA ALA A 17 14.05 -3.42 2.78
C ALA A 17 12.67 -3.40 3.47
N GLU A 18 12.59 -2.92 4.71
CA GLU A 18 11.30 -2.76 5.42
C GLU A 18 10.40 -1.71 4.74
N LEU A 19 10.98 -0.60 4.26
CA LEU A 19 10.23 0.42 3.51
C LEU A 19 9.72 -0.13 2.17
N GLU A 20 10.54 -0.89 1.45
CA GLU A 20 10.13 -1.54 0.21
C GLU A 20 9.00 -2.55 0.45
N HIS A 21 9.11 -3.37 1.49
CA HIS A 21 8.05 -4.30 1.90
C HIS A 21 6.74 -3.56 2.22
N HIS A 22 6.81 -2.47 2.99
CA HIS A 22 5.63 -1.66 3.29
C HIS A 22 5.00 -1.05 2.03
N ILE A 23 5.81 -0.53 1.11
CA ILE A 23 5.32 -0.01 -0.18
C ILE A 23 4.63 -1.12 -0.98
N ASP A 24 5.17 -2.33 -0.96
CA ASP A 24 4.58 -3.45 -1.68
C ASP A 24 3.21 -3.85 -1.12
N ILE A 25 3.06 -3.94 0.21
CA ILE A 25 1.76 -4.17 0.86
C ILE A 25 0.71 -3.14 0.42
N HIS A 26 1.06 -1.86 0.43
CA HIS A 26 0.14 -0.79 0.00
C HIS A 26 -0.22 -0.90 -1.48
N ARG A 27 0.73 -1.31 -2.32
CA ARG A 27 0.50 -1.53 -3.75
C ARG A 27 -0.46 -2.68 -4.00
N GLN A 28 -0.27 -3.80 -3.27
CA GLN A 28 -1.17 -4.95 -3.34
C GLN A 28 -2.59 -4.57 -2.87
N ALA A 29 -2.71 -3.85 -1.74
CA ALA A 29 -4.00 -3.40 -1.23
C ALA A 29 -4.74 -2.48 -2.22
N TYR A 30 -4.02 -1.55 -2.84
CA TYR A 30 -4.58 -0.68 -3.88
C TYR A 30 -5.09 -1.48 -5.08
N ASN A 31 -4.27 -2.39 -5.62
CA ASN A 31 -4.65 -3.20 -6.77
C ASN A 31 -5.86 -4.10 -6.49
N TYR A 32 -5.92 -4.69 -5.30
CA TYR A 32 -7.05 -5.52 -4.91
C TYR A 32 -8.34 -4.69 -4.73
N THR A 33 -8.23 -3.49 -4.16
CA THR A 33 -9.34 -2.54 -4.06
C THR A 33 -9.86 -2.18 -5.46
N LEU A 34 -8.97 -1.89 -6.41
CA LEU A 34 -9.32 -1.59 -7.79
C LEU A 34 -10.06 -2.77 -8.45
N TYR A 35 -9.56 -3.99 -8.25
CA TYR A 35 -10.22 -5.21 -8.74
C TYR A 35 -11.64 -5.37 -8.15
N GLU A 36 -11.83 -5.16 -6.85
CA GLU A 36 -13.15 -5.27 -6.22
C GLU A 36 -14.14 -4.25 -6.79
N TYR A 37 -13.72 -3.01 -7.07
CA TYR A 37 -14.58 -2.02 -7.71
C TYR A 37 -15.01 -2.40 -9.13
N GLU A 38 -14.19 -3.15 -9.85
CA GLU A 38 -14.47 -3.56 -11.23
C GLU A 38 -15.25 -4.88 -11.32
N ASN A 39 -15.07 -5.79 -10.36
CA ASN A 39 -15.47 -7.20 -10.52
C ASN A 39 -16.40 -7.73 -9.41
N VAL A 40 -16.67 -6.96 -8.36
CA VAL A 40 -17.53 -7.37 -7.24
C VAL A 40 -18.78 -6.48 -7.20
N ASP A 41 -19.92 -7.08 -6.87
CA ASP A 41 -21.17 -6.34 -6.71
C ASP A 41 -21.04 -5.27 -5.62
N ALA A 42 -21.67 -4.11 -5.84
CA ALA A 42 -21.51 -2.93 -4.98
C ALA A 42 -21.87 -3.18 -3.51
N ASP A 43 -22.76 -4.14 -3.24
CA ASP A 43 -23.16 -4.54 -1.89
C ASP A 43 -22.11 -5.41 -1.18
N ASP A 44 -21.18 -6.02 -1.92
CA ASP A 44 -20.11 -6.91 -1.42
C ASP A 44 -18.71 -6.24 -1.39
N ILE A 45 -18.58 -5.06 -2.02
CA ILE A 45 -17.38 -4.22 -1.94
C ILE A 45 -17.12 -3.86 -0.48
N GLY A 46 -15.92 -4.21 0.02
CA GLY A 46 -15.51 -3.86 1.36
C GLY A 46 -15.37 -2.34 1.53
N SER A 47 -15.59 -1.81 2.73
CA SER A 47 -15.14 -0.45 3.04
C SER A 47 -13.63 -0.32 2.82
N ALA A 48 -13.11 0.88 2.54
CA ALA A 48 -11.67 1.13 2.38
C ALA A 48 -10.78 0.50 3.49
N TYR A 49 -11.28 0.43 4.74
CA TYR A 49 -10.60 -0.17 5.89
C TYR A 49 -10.61 -1.71 5.92
N LYS A 50 -11.51 -2.37 5.19
CA LYS A 50 -11.62 -3.84 5.10
C LYS A 50 -10.59 -4.44 4.13
N HIS A 51 -10.08 -3.69 3.15
CA HIS A 51 -9.18 -4.25 2.13
C HIS A 51 -7.85 -4.72 2.70
N HIS A 52 -7.32 -4.08 3.75
CA HIS A 52 -6.10 -4.55 4.43
C HIS A 52 -6.27 -5.93 5.09
N TYR A 53 -7.49 -6.29 5.51
CA TYR A 53 -7.78 -7.61 6.11
C TYR A 53 -8.13 -8.67 5.07
N ARG A 54 -8.42 -8.26 3.82
CA ARG A 54 -8.77 -9.16 2.71
C ARG A 54 -7.59 -9.48 1.81
N LEU A 55 -6.42 -8.86 2.06
CA LEU A 55 -5.18 -9.30 1.43
C LEU A 55 -5.01 -10.80 1.72
N PRO A 56 -5.01 -11.67 0.70
CA PRO A 56 -4.63 -13.07 0.89
C PRO A 56 -3.18 -13.14 1.41
N ASP A 57 -2.76 -14.29 1.94
CA ASP A 57 -1.41 -14.57 2.47
C ASP A 57 -0.28 -14.51 1.39
N TRP A 58 -0.36 -13.59 0.44
CA TRP A 58 0.66 -13.37 -0.56
C TRP A 58 1.89 -12.74 0.11
N LYS A 59 2.95 -13.54 0.10
CA LYS A 59 4.30 -13.24 0.60
C LYS A 59 5.05 -12.29 -0.32
#